data_AF-A0AAX1KM25-F1
#
_entry.id   AF-A0AAX1KM25-F1
#
_cell.length_a   1.000
_cell.length_b   1.000
_cell.length_c   1.000
_cell.angle_alpha   90.00
_cell.angle_beta   90.00
_cell.angle_gamma   90.00
#
_symmetry.space_group_name_H-M   'P 1'
#
loop_
_entity.id
_entity.type
_entity.pdbx_description
1 polymer ?
#
loop_
_entity_poly.entity_id
_entity_poly.type
_entity_poly.pdbx_seq_one_letter_code
_entity_poly.pdbx_strand_id
1 'polypeptide(L)'
;MARAIDADAFREWWLENGENEYVYDTNAFLDSIDNWPTLAPPNEPLTIEQLRGMDGEPVWVVYDQDAAKTTPGFDPLTLWALVEVTKDSIFLTNNLGGRTAYANDQDLEWEAITVYRRPPEVSP
;
A
#
# COMPACT_ATOMS: atom_id res chain seq x y z
N MET A 1 -7.39 4.13 2.31
CA MET A 1 -7.70 2.69 2.40
C MET A 1 -9.13 2.42 1.95
N ALA A 2 -9.33 1.54 0.96
CA ALA A 2 -10.66 1.19 0.47
C ALA A 2 -11.42 0.29 1.47
N ARG A 3 -12.68 0.63 1.74
CA ARG A 3 -13.65 -0.20 2.49
C ARG A 3 -14.71 -0.70 1.50
N ALA A 4 -15.40 -1.80 1.83
CA ALA A 4 -16.44 -2.37 0.96
C ALA A 4 -17.60 -1.40 0.71
N ILE A 5 -17.82 -0.50 1.66
CA ILE A 5 -18.78 0.58 1.64
C ILE A 5 -18.02 1.83 2.06
N ASP A 6 -18.35 2.97 1.47
CA ASP A 6 -17.88 4.28 1.94
C ASP A 6 -18.46 4.53 3.34
N ALA A 7 -17.66 4.20 4.35
CA ALA A 7 -18.06 4.27 5.75
C ALA A 7 -18.28 5.72 6.19
N ASP A 8 -17.52 6.66 5.63
CA ASP A 8 -17.62 8.08 5.96
C ASP A 8 -18.93 8.65 5.38
N ALA A 9 -19.23 8.36 4.11
CA ALA A 9 -20.50 8.74 3.49
C ALA A 9 -21.70 8.08 4.20
N PHE A 10 -21.57 6.82 4.61
CA PHE A 10 -22.63 6.14 5.36
C PHE A 10 -22.82 6.72 6.76
N ARG A 11 -21.73 7.07 7.45
CA ARG A 11 -21.75 7.73 8.76
C ARG A 11 -22.48 9.08 8.69
N GLU A 12 -22.14 9.92 7.72
CA GLU A 12 -22.79 11.23 7.51
C GLU A 12 -24.29 11.04 7.21
N TRP A 13 -24.62 10.14 6.28
CA TRP A 13 -26.03 9.84 5.97
C TRP A 13 -26.80 9.36 7.21
N TRP A 14 -26.21 8.49 8.03
CA TRP A 14 -26.82 7.96 9.25
C TRP A 14 -27.09 9.03 10.31
N LEU A 15 -26.16 9.98 10.46
CA LEU A 15 -26.31 11.10 11.39
C LEU A 15 -27.42 12.07 10.94
N GLU A 16 -27.56 12.29 9.63
CA GLU A 16 -28.53 13.25 9.08
C GLU A 16 -29.92 12.66 8.81
N ASN A 17 -30.02 11.36 8.49
CA ASN A 17 -31.23 10.74 7.95
C ASN A 17 -31.69 9.47 8.70
N GLY A 18 -30.90 8.97 9.66
CA GLY A 18 -31.28 7.77 10.41
C GLY A 18 -32.49 8.03 11.31
N GLU A 19 -33.53 7.19 11.23
CA GLU A 19 -34.60 7.11 12.25
C GLU A 19 -34.03 6.52 13.56
N ASN A 20 -33.07 7.23 14.15
CA ASN A 20 -32.29 6.84 15.32
C ASN A 20 -33.12 6.79 16.61
N GLU A 21 -34.39 7.18 16.55
CA GLU A 21 -35.33 7.20 17.67
C GLU A 21 -35.57 5.80 18.27
N TYR A 22 -35.35 4.73 17.48
CA TYR A 22 -35.51 3.34 17.93
C TYR A 22 -34.17 2.62 18.17
N VAL A 23 -33.04 3.31 18.02
CA VAL A 23 -31.71 2.74 18.23
C VAL A 23 -31.30 2.99 19.68
N TYR A 24 -31.17 1.91 20.44
CA TYR A 24 -30.93 1.97 21.88
C TYR A 24 -29.55 2.55 22.24
N ASP A 25 -28.54 2.31 21.40
CA ASP A 25 -27.18 2.83 21.58
C ASP A 25 -26.59 3.27 20.24
N THR A 26 -26.87 4.52 19.89
CA THR A 26 -26.37 5.17 18.66
C THR A 26 -24.84 5.16 18.60
N ASN A 27 -24.15 5.22 19.75
CA ASN A 27 -22.69 5.23 19.79
C ASN A 27 -22.11 3.87 19.42
N ALA A 28 -22.74 2.76 19.85
CA ALA A 28 -22.32 1.42 19.45
C ALA A 28 -22.46 1.17 17.93
N PHE A 29 -23.47 1.79 17.30
CA PHE A 29 -23.64 1.71 15.85
C PHE A 29 -22.58 2.52 15.10
N LEU A 30 -22.29 3.75 15.55
CA LEU A 30 -21.23 4.58 14.99
C LEU A 30 -19.86 3.90 15.12
N ASP A 31 -19.58 3.30 16.28
CA ASP A 31 -18.35 2.53 16.50
C ASP A 31 -18.24 1.34 15.55
N SER A 32 -19.35 0.67 15.23
CA SER A 32 -19.36 -0.42 14.25
C SER A 32 -19.03 0.04 12.83
N ILE A 33 -19.45 1.25 12.43
CA ILE A 33 -19.11 1.87 11.13
C ILE A 33 -17.62 2.25 11.10
N ASP A 34 -17.14 2.87 12.17
CA ASP A 34 -15.75 3.33 12.27
C ASP A 34 -14.75 2.17 12.20
N ASN A 35 -15.12 1.03 12.80
CA ASN A 35 -14.33 -0.19 12.86
C ASN A 35 -14.59 -1.16 11.70
N TRP A 36 -15.29 -0.75 10.64
CA TRP A 36 -15.45 -1.63 9.48
C TRP A 36 -14.10 -2.02 8.88
N PRO A 37 -13.91 -3.31 8.56
CA PRO A 37 -12.65 -3.81 8.05
C PRO A 37 -12.31 -3.12 6.73
N THR A 38 -11.06 -2.69 6.61
CA THR A 38 -10.51 -2.24 5.34
C THR A 38 -10.30 -3.45 4.43
N LEU A 39 -10.65 -3.31 3.16
CA LEU A 39 -10.63 -4.43 2.21
C LEU A 39 -9.22 -4.82 1.76
N ALA A 40 -8.26 -3.91 1.93
CA ALA A 40 -6.89 -4.13 1.52
C ALA A 40 -5.95 -3.94 2.71
N PRO A 41 -4.95 -4.82 2.89
CA PRO A 41 -3.90 -4.59 3.86
C PRO A 41 -3.20 -3.25 3.60
N PRO A 42 -2.63 -2.61 4.63
CA PRO A 42 -1.84 -1.39 4.50
C PRO A 42 -0.80 -1.51 3.39
N ASN A 43 -0.65 -0.43 2.60
CA ASN A 43 0.34 -0.37 1.51
C ASN A 43 1.62 0.34 1.97
N GLU A 44 2.15 -0.08 3.11
CA GLU A 44 3.42 0.42 3.63
C GLU A 44 4.60 -0.14 2.81
N PRO A 45 5.76 0.54 2.81
CA PRO A 45 6.98 0.02 2.20
C PRO A 45 7.30 -1.39 2.69
N LEU A 46 7.67 -2.26 1.75
CA LEU A 46 8.00 -3.65 2.01
C LEU A 46 9.47 -3.80 2.39
N THR A 47 9.74 -4.58 3.44
CA THR A 47 11.09 -5.03 3.77
C THR A 47 11.46 -6.27 2.95
N ILE A 48 12.75 -6.58 2.85
CA ILE A 48 13.24 -7.82 2.22
C ILE A 48 12.63 -9.07 2.86
N GLU A 49 12.46 -9.10 4.19
CA GLU A 49 11.82 -10.23 4.85
C GLU A 49 10.35 -10.41 4.43
N GLN A 50 9.62 -9.32 4.21
CA GLN A 50 8.27 -9.39 3.66
C GLN A 50 8.29 -9.86 2.20
N LEU A 51 9.23 -9.35 1.38
CA LEU A 51 9.40 -9.76 -0.01
C LEU A 51 9.79 -11.24 -0.16
N ARG A 52 10.56 -11.80 0.77
CA ARG A 52 10.85 -13.25 0.80
C ARG A 52 9.59 -14.10 0.95
N GLY A 53 8.52 -13.56 1.52
CA GLY A 53 7.22 -14.22 1.61
C GLY A 53 6.34 -14.08 0.36
N MET A 54 6.81 -13.38 -0.68
CA MET A 54 6.03 -12.98 -1.86
C MET A 54 6.55 -13.62 -3.16
N ASP A 55 7.15 -14.81 -3.09
CA ASP A 55 7.70 -15.49 -4.27
C ASP A 55 6.64 -15.70 -5.37
N GLY A 56 6.93 -15.23 -6.58
CA GLY A 56 6.02 -15.27 -7.72
C GLY A 56 4.91 -14.21 -7.70
N GLU A 57 4.89 -13.30 -6.71
CA GLU A 57 3.92 -12.21 -6.65
C GLU A 57 4.47 -10.91 -7.27
N PRO A 58 3.59 -10.08 -7.87
CA PRO A 58 3.99 -8.78 -8.38
C PRO A 58 4.07 -7.74 -7.26
N VAL A 59 5.03 -6.82 -7.37
CA VAL A 59 5.23 -5.67 -6.50
C VAL A 59 5.42 -4.39 -7.30
N TRP A 60 5.08 -3.26 -6.70
CA TRP A 60 5.26 -1.93 -7.26
C TRP A 60 6.56 -1.32 -6.76
N VAL A 61 7.46 -0.96 -7.67
CA VAL A 61 8.77 -0.38 -7.36
C VAL A 61 8.75 1.11 -7.72
N VAL A 62 9.28 1.93 -6.81
CA VAL A 62 9.49 3.36 -6.99
C VAL A 62 10.98 3.66 -6.84
N TYR A 63 11.60 4.20 -7.88
CA TYR A 63 12.98 4.68 -7.84
C TYR A 63 13.02 6.14 -7.42
N ASP A 64 14.00 6.50 -6.59
CA ASP A 64 14.28 7.88 -6.19
C ASP A 64 13.08 8.61 -5.56
N GLN A 65 12.28 7.89 -4.76
CA GLN A 65 11.08 8.46 -4.12
C GLN A 65 11.39 9.72 -3.29
N ASP A 66 12.54 9.76 -2.63
CA ASP A 66 12.94 10.91 -1.82
C ASP A 66 13.37 12.11 -2.69
N ALA A 67 13.94 11.88 -3.86
CA ALA A 67 14.27 12.97 -4.79
C ALA A 67 13.01 13.70 -5.27
N ALA A 68 11.89 12.99 -5.41
CA ALA A 68 10.60 13.59 -5.75
C ALA A 68 10.08 14.56 -4.68
N LYS A 69 10.47 14.37 -3.41
CA LYS A 69 10.07 15.26 -2.30
C LYS A 69 10.84 16.58 -2.30
N THR A 70 12.09 16.58 -2.79
CA THR A 70 13.00 17.73 -2.71
C THR A 70 13.21 18.45 -4.04
N THR A 71 12.83 17.82 -5.16
CA THR A 71 13.12 18.33 -6.51
C THR A 71 11.83 18.65 -7.24
N PRO A 72 11.47 19.95 -7.40
CA PRO A 72 10.28 20.34 -8.13
C PRO A 72 10.30 19.84 -9.57
N GLY A 73 9.22 19.16 -9.98
CA GLY A 73 9.07 18.63 -11.34
C GLY A 73 9.82 17.33 -11.62
N PHE A 74 10.45 16.72 -10.60
CA PHE A 74 10.98 15.36 -10.73
C PHE A 74 9.86 14.34 -10.68
N ASP A 75 9.82 13.46 -11.68
CA ASP A 75 8.88 12.35 -11.76
C ASP A 75 9.66 11.03 -11.54
N PRO A 76 9.48 10.35 -10.40
CA PRO A 76 10.21 9.13 -10.10
C PRO A 76 9.84 8.02 -11.08
N LEU A 77 10.83 7.20 -11.47
CA LEU A 77 10.56 6.02 -12.27
C LEU A 77 9.78 5.01 -11.43
N THR A 78 8.63 4.58 -11.92
CA THR A 78 7.77 3.59 -11.25
C THR A 78 7.38 2.46 -12.18
N LEU A 79 7.28 1.24 -11.66
CA LEU A 79 7.03 0.04 -12.46
C LEU A 79 6.61 -1.15 -11.61
N TRP A 80 5.96 -2.11 -12.27
CA TRP A 80 5.72 -3.44 -11.73
C TRP A 80 6.96 -4.32 -11.89
N ALA A 81 7.29 -5.09 -10.85
CA ALA A 81 8.29 -6.14 -10.89
C ALA A 81 7.73 -7.43 -10.29
N LEU A 82 8.17 -8.57 -10.80
CA LEU A 82 7.92 -9.89 -10.23
C LEU A 82 9.00 -10.18 -9.18
N VAL A 83 8.59 -10.68 -8.01
CA VAL A 83 9.50 -11.19 -6.99
C VAL A 83 9.88 -12.63 -7.30
N GLU A 84 11.18 -12.93 -7.37
CA GLU A 84 11.70 -14.30 -7.41
C GLU A 84 12.59 -14.53 -6.18
N VAL A 85 12.26 -15.50 -5.35
CA VAL A 85 12.98 -15.77 -4.11
C VAL A 85 14.02 -16.87 -4.33
N THR A 86 15.23 -16.62 -3.86
CA THR A 86 16.28 -17.64 -3.73
C THR A 86 16.65 -17.82 -2.26
N LYS A 87 17.55 -18.78 -2.01
CA LYS A 87 18.01 -19.08 -0.64
C LYS A 87 18.55 -17.84 0.09
N ASP A 88 19.30 -17.00 -0.62
CA ASP A 88 20.08 -15.93 -0.01
C ASP A 88 19.56 -14.53 -0.37
N SER A 89 18.80 -14.37 -1.45
CA SER A 89 18.32 -13.07 -1.95
C SER A 89 16.96 -13.16 -2.64
N ILE A 90 16.34 -12.01 -2.90
CA ILE A 90 15.22 -11.86 -3.83
C ILE A 90 15.70 -11.21 -5.12
N PHE A 91 15.07 -11.52 -6.24
CA PHE A 91 15.22 -10.80 -7.50
C PHE A 91 13.94 -10.03 -7.79
N LEU A 92 14.09 -8.80 -8.29
CA LEU A 92 13.01 -8.03 -8.88
C LEU A 92 13.20 -8.02 -10.40
N THR A 93 12.28 -8.68 -11.11
CA THR A 93 12.28 -8.76 -12.57
C THR A 93 11.18 -7.87 -13.13
N ASN A 94 11.56 -6.84 -13.90
CA ASN A 94 10.62 -5.85 -14.40
C ASN A 94 10.30 -6.00 -15.90
N ASN A 95 9.24 -5.29 -16.32
CA ASN A 95 8.76 -5.28 -17.71
C ASN A 95 9.67 -4.53 -18.69
N LEU A 96 10.72 -3.83 -18.22
CA LEU A 96 11.73 -3.19 -19.05
C LEU A 96 12.93 -4.11 -19.33
N GLY A 97 12.89 -5.36 -18.84
CA GLY A 97 13.96 -6.35 -19.01
C GLY A 97 15.05 -6.29 -17.94
N GLY A 98 14.88 -5.46 -16.91
CA GLY A 98 15.76 -5.43 -15.74
C GLY A 98 15.48 -6.61 -14.81
N ARG A 99 16.55 -7.21 -14.28
CA ARG A 99 16.49 -8.25 -13.25
C ARG A 99 17.64 -8.03 -12.27
N THR A 100 17.32 -7.58 -11.06
CA THR A 100 18.32 -7.17 -10.05
C THR A 100 18.12 -7.95 -8.76
N ALA A 101 19.21 -8.33 -8.11
CA ALA A 101 19.20 -9.08 -6.85
C ALA A 101 19.34 -8.16 -5.64
N TYR A 102 18.61 -8.45 -4.58
CA TYR A 102 18.67 -7.75 -3.28
C TYR A 102 18.73 -8.78 -2.15
N ALA A 103 19.74 -8.69 -1.30
CA ALA A 103 19.94 -9.62 -0.18
C ALA A 103 19.38 -9.07 1.14
N ASN A 104 19.35 -7.75 1.31
CA ASN A 104 18.94 -7.08 2.55
C ASN A 104 18.40 -5.66 2.28
N ASP A 105 17.77 -5.03 3.29
CA ASP A 105 17.11 -3.73 3.15
C ASP A 105 18.10 -2.60 2.77
N GLN A 106 19.37 -2.70 3.17
CA GLN A 106 20.41 -1.73 2.80
C GLN A 106 20.67 -1.71 1.29
N ASP A 107 20.52 -2.86 0.61
CA ASP A 107 20.66 -2.94 -0.85
C ASP A 107 19.54 -2.16 -1.56
N LEU A 108 18.31 -2.18 -1.02
CA LEU A 108 17.19 -1.38 -1.54
C LEU A 108 17.47 0.12 -1.37
N GLU A 109 17.97 0.51 -0.20
CA GLU A 109 18.34 1.90 0.10
C GLU A 109 19.46 2.42 -0.80
N TRP A 110 20.50 1.62 -1.05
CA TRP A 110 21.62 2.02 -1.91
C TRP A 110 21.23 2.20 -3.37
N GLU A 111 20.28 1.40 -3.85
CA GLU A 111 19.68 1.56 -5.18
C GLU A 111 18.54 2.60 -5.20
N ALA A 112 18.31 3.29 -4.08
CA ALA A 112 17.27 4.31 -3.91
C ALA A 112 15.87 3.81 -4.31
N ILE A 113 15.57 2.52 -4.08
CA ILE A 113 14.26 1.95 -4.40
C ILE A 113 13.39 1.77 -3.15
N THR A 114 12.10 2.04 -3.33
CA THR A 114 11.06 1.70 -2.35
C THR A 114 10.05 0.76 -3.00
N VAL A 115 9.73 -0.34 -2.32
CA VAL A 115 8.89 -1.41 -2.86
C VAL A 115 7.56 -1.47 -2.10
N TYR A 116 6.46 -1.64 -2.82
CA TYR A 116 5.10 -1.67 -2.29
C TYR A 116 4.32 -2.85 -2.86
N ARG A 117 3.22 -3.25 -2.22
CA ARG A 117 2.32 -4.29 -2.78
C ARG A 117 1.55 -3.78 -3.99
N ARG A 118 1.26 -2.48 -4.03
CA ARG A 118 0.49 -1.81 -5.08
C ARG A 118 0.96 -0.35 -5.22
N PRO A 119 0.58 0.37 -6.29
CA PRO A 119 0.84 1.80 -6.40
C PRO A 119 0.42 2.54 -5.12
N PRO A 120 1.23 3.48 -4.60
CA PRO A 120 0.88 4.28 -3.43
C PRO A 120 -0.47 4.97 -3.60
N GLU A 121 -1.26 5.00 -2.53
CA GLU A 121 -2.52 5.73 -2.51
C GLU A 121 -2.18 7.23 -2.55
N VAL A 122 -2.35 7.87 -3.70
CA VAL A 122 -2.27 9.33 -3.79
C VAL A 122 -3.49 9.88 -3.07
N SER A 123 -3.29 10.57 -1.95
CA SER A 123 -4.39 11.30 -1.32
C SER A 123 -4.92 12.33 -2.35
N PRO A 124 -6.23 12.35 -2.63
CA PRO A 124 -6.84 13.33 -3.53
C PRO A 124 -6.68 14.77 -3.02
#